data_AF-A0A0G3H9G5-F1
#
_entry.id   AF-A0A0G3H9G5-F1
#
_cell.length_a   1.000
_cell.length_b   1.000
_cell.length_c   1.000
_cell.angle_alpha   90.00
_cell.angle_beta   90.00
_cell.angle_gamma   90.00
#
_symmetry.space_group_name_H-M   'P 1'
#
loop_
_entity.id
_entity.type
_entity.pdbx_description
1 polymer ?
#
loop_
_entity_poly.entity_id
_entity_poly.type
_entity_poly.pdbx_seq_one_letter_code
_entity_poly.pdbx_strand_id
1 'polypeptide(L)'
;MSTTVSQDTDRRRFVITDDGETAGSSHYRDHDAERIFFHTEIDEAFGGRGLAGTLTSEALATSVAEGFSIVAVCPYVLKWLQTHDNDIDWRKPTPADLTWLQDNLR
;
A
#
# COMPACT_ATOMS: atom_id res chain seq x y z
N MET A 1 -2.02 -20.64 9.94
CA MET A 1 -1.51 -19.28 9.74
C MET A 1 -0.59 -19.27 8.53
N SER A 2 -1.20 -19.45 7.36
CA SER A 2 -0.60 -19.14 6.07
C SER A 2 -1.07 -17.75 5.68
N THR A 3 -0.15 -16.79 5.71
CA THR A 3 -0.43 -15.43 5.27
C THR A 3 0.07 -15.24 3.84
N THR A 4 -0.73 -14.64 2.98
CA THR A 4 -0.38 -14.42 1.57
C THR A 4 -0.78 -13.03 1.15
N VAL A 5 0.11 -12.33 0.44
CA VAL A 5 -0.18 -11.03 -0.18
C VAL A 5 -0.30 -11.25 -1.69
N SER A 6 -1.36 -10.72 -2.28
CA SER A 6 -1.60 -10.78 -3.72
C SER A 6 -2.02 -9.41 -4.24
N GLN A 7 -1.61 -9.08 -5.46
CA GLN A 7 -2.04 -7.86 -6.15
C GLN A 7 -3.33 -8.13 -6.92
N ASP A 8 -4.33 -7.30 -6.66
CA ASP A 8 -5.61 -7.24 -7.37
C ASP A 8 -5.53 -6.01 -8.29
N THR A 9 -4.98 -6.21 -9.49
CA THR A 9 -4.71 -5.14 -10.48
C THR A 9 -6.00 -4.54 -11.01
N ASP A 10 -7.06 -5.33 -11.15
CA ASP A 10 -8.40 -4.89 -11.56
C ASP A 10 -8.98 -3.87 -10.58
N ARG A 11 -8.77 -4.08 -9.27
CA ARG A 11 -9.23 -3.15 -8.21
C ARG A 11 -8.15 -2.19 -7.72
N ARG A 12 -6.93 -2.25 -8.28
CA ARG A 12 -5.78 -1.41 -7.94
C ARG A 12 -5.49 -1.42 -6.43
N ARG A 13 -5.33 -2.63 -5.89
CA ARG A 13 -5.02 -2.84 -4.47
C ARG A 13 -4.21 -4.10 -4.26
N PHE A 14 -3.47 -4.14 -3.17
CA PHE A 14 -2.90 -5.36 -2.62
C PHE A 14 -3.85 -5.90 -1.55
N VAL A 15 -4.01 -7.22 -1.51
CA VAL A 15 -4.87 -7.91 -0.55
C VAL A 15 -4.00 -8.87 0.24
N ILE A 16 -4.15 -8.85 1.56
CA ILE A 16 -3.56 -9.84 2.45
C ILE A 16 -4.64 -10.82 2.91
N THR A 17 -4.37 -12.11 2.78
CA THR A 17 -5.21 -13.18 3.27
C THR A 17 -4.53 -13.93 4.41
N ASP A 18 -5.29 -14.34 5.42
CA ASP A 18 -4.84 -15.21 6.52
C ASP A 18 -5.70 -16.48 6.51
N ASP A 19 -5.06 -17.63 6.31
CA ASP A 19 -5.73 -18.94 6.18
C ASP A 19 -6.89 -18.94 5.14
N GLY A 20 -6.73 -18.16 4.07
CA GLY A 20 -7.67 -18.06 2.94
C GLY A 20 -8.75 -16.99 3.09
N GLU A 21 -8.86 -16.34 4.26
CA GLU A 21 -9.79 -15.24 4.48
C GLU A 21 -9.11 -13.89 4.22
N THR A 22 -9.83 -12.95 3.58
CA THR A 22 -9.29 -11.59 3.35
C THR A 22 -9.18 -10.86 4.68
N ALA A 23 -7.94 -10.58 5.09
CA ALA A 23 -7.63 -9.91 6.35
C ALA A 23 -7.43 -8.40 6.17
N GLY A 24 -7.20 -7.92 4.96
CA GLY A 24 -7.08 -6.48 4.70
C GLY A 24 -6.60 -6.12 3.30
N SER A 25 -6.47 -4.82 3.05
CA SER A 25 -6.04 -4.34 1.74
C SER A 25 -5.31 -2.99 1.79
N SER A 26 -4.46 -2.77 0.78
CA SER A 26 -3.70 -1.54 0.57
C SER A 26 -3.99 -1.02 -0.83
N HIS A 27 -4.65 0.13 -0.92
CA HIS A 27 -5.12 0.69 -2.17
C HIS A 27 -4.13 1.70 -2.75
N TYR A 28 -4.00 1.66 -4.08
CA TYR A 28 -3.10 2.53 -4.80
C TYR A 28 -3.71 3.12 -6.08
N ARG A 29 -3.05 4.16 -6.59
CA ARG A 29 -3.27 4.71 -7.93
C ARG A 29 -1.93 4.96 -8.60
N ASP A 30 -1.86 4.68 -9.89
CA ASP A 30 -0.66 4.91 -10.69
C ASP A 30 -0.79 6.27 -11.37
N HIS A 31 0.21 7.13 -11.16
CA HIS A 31 0.32 8.46 -11.72
C HIS A 31 1.71 8.60 -12.34
N ASP A 32 1.78 8.56 -13.67
CA ASP A 32 3.03 8.48 -14.43
C ASP A 32 3.91 7.30 -13.97
N ALA A 33 5.13 7.56 -13.51
CA ALA A 33 6.07 6.56 -12.99
C ALA A 33 5.96 6.37 -11.46
N GLU A 34 4.91 6.90 -10.85
CA GLU A 34 4.70 6.86 -9.41
C GLU A 34 3.44 6.07 -9.03
N ARG A 35 3.53 5.35 -7.91
CA ARG A 35 2.40 4.68 -7.30
C ARG A 35 2.04 5.34 -5.97
N ILE A 36 0.84 5.91 -5.93
CA ILE A 36 0.30 6.63 -4.79
C ILE A 36 -0.48 5.66 -3.89
N PHE A 37 0.07 5.35 -2.72
CA PHE A 37 -0.60 4.56 -1.69
C PHE A 37 -1.42 5.47 -0.78
N PHE A 38 -2.75 5.37 -0.87
CA PHE A 38 -3.65 6.33 -0.23
C PHE A 38 -4.51 5.77 0.89
N HIS A 39 -4.72 4.45 0.93
CA HIS A 39 -5.50 3.81 1.98
C HIS A 39 -4.93 2.43 2.31
N THR A 40 -4.88 2.08 3.58
CA THR A 40 -4.48 0.75 4.04
C THR A 40 -5.32 0.41 5.25
N GLU A 41 -5.93 -0.76 5.21
CA GLU A 41 -6.82 -1.23 6.27
C GLU A 41 -6.60 -2.72 6.52
N ILE A 42 -6.73 -3.11 7.78
CA ILE A 42 -6.79 -4.49 8.23
C ILE A 42 -8.10 -4.63 8.98
N ASP A 43 -8.84 -5.70 8.69
CA ASP A 43 -10.07 -6.02 9.41
C ASP A 43 -9.76 -6.24 10.89
N GLU A 44 -10.61 -5.68 11.76
CA GLU A 44 -10.42 -5.68 13.22
C GLU A 44 -10.26 -7.10 13.79
N ALA A 45 -10.91 -8.11 13.19
CA ALA A 45 -10.77 -9.52 13.59
C ALA A 45 -9.34 -10.06 13.44
N PHE A 46 -8.54 -9.41 12.58
CA PHE A 46 -7.15 -9.74 12.30
C PHE A 46 -6.16 -8.74 12.90
N GLY A 47 -6.65 -7.77 13.67
CA GLY A 47 -5.84 -6.78 14.37
C GLY A 47 -4.80 -7.38 15.31
N GLY A 48 -3.70 -6.66 15.53
CA GLY A 48 -2.63 -7.06 16.47
C GLY A 48 -1.71 -8.18 16.00
N ARG A 49 -1.87 -8.69 14.76
CA ARG A 49 -1.09 -9.81 14.21
C ARG A 49 0.09 -9.39 13.29
N GLY A 50 0.35 -8.09 13.16
CA GLY A 50 1.42 -7.57 12.28
C GLY A 50 1.11 -7.60 10.78
N LEU A 51 -0.12 -7.95 10.38
CA LEU A 51 -0.53 -8.07 8.98
C LEU A 51 -0.42 -6.77 8.18
N ALA A 52 -0.71 -5.62 8.80
CA ALA A 52 -0.56 -4.32 8.13
C ALA A 52 0.88 -4.06 7.66
N GLY A 53 1.87 -4.48 8.46
CA GLY A 53 3.28 -4.35 8.13
C GLY A 53 3.70 -5.29 7.01
N THR A 54 3.23 -6.54 7.07
CA THR A 54 3.48 -7.55 6.02
C THR A 54 2.89 -7.09 4.68
N LEU A 55 1.61 -6.69 4.68
CA LEU A 55 0.91 -6.16 3.52
C LEU A 55 1.65 -4.96 2.92
N THR A 56 2.05 -4.00 3.77
CA THR A 56 2.74 -2.78 3.30
C THR A 56 4.10 -3.11 2.73
N SER A 57 4.90 -3.93 3.41
CA SER A 57 6.23 -4.33 2.94
C SER A 57 6.18 -4.98 1.55
N GLU A 58 5.30 -5.97 1.37
CA GLU A 58 5.16 -6.72 0.11
C GLU A 58 4.58 -5.84 -1.01
N ALA A 59 3.58 -5.01 -0.69
CA ALA A 59 2.98 -4.09 -1.66
C ALA A 59 4.00 -3.07 -2.20
N LEU A 60 4.83 -2.52 -1.32
CA LEU A 60 5.88 -1.58 -1.70
C LEU A 60 6.99 -2.27 -2.50
N ALA A 61 7.49 -3.41 -2.03
CA ALA A 61 8.53 -4.17 -2.72
C ALA A 61 8.08 -4.59 -4.13
N THR A 62 6.84 -5.08 -4.27
CA THR A 62 6.26 -5.43 -5.57
C THR A 62 6.18 -4.21 -6.49
N SER A 63 5.74 -3.06 -5.96
CA SER A 63 5.62 -1.82 -6.75
C SER A 63 6.97 -1.31 -7.24
N VAL A 64 8.02 -1.41 -6.41
CA VAL A 64 9.39 -1.08 -6.83
C VAL A 64 9.90 -2.06 -7.88
N ALA A 65 9.63 -3.36 -7.73
CA ALA A 65 10.00 -4.37 -8.72
C ALA A 65 9.30 -4.16 -10.07
N GLU A 66 8.11 -3.57 -10.08
CA GLU A 66 7.38 -3.13 -11.28
C GLU A 66 7.93 -1.82 -11.88
N GLY A 67 8.86 -1.14 -11.21
CA GLY A 67 9.51 0.08 -11.68
C GLY A 67 8.84 1.38 -11.24
N PHE A 68 7.94 1.34 -10.25
CA PHE A 68 7.30 2.54 -9.70
C PHE A 68 8.08 3.14 -8.52
N SER A 69 8.20 4.47 -8.48
CA SER A 69 8.54 5.21 -7.26
C SER A 69 7.30 5.37 -6.37
N ILE A 70 7.49 5.47 -5.06
CA ILE A 70 6.37 5.44 -4.10
C ILE A 70 5.98 6.84 -3.62
N VAL A 71 4.67 7.12 -3.60
CA VAL A 71 4.10 8.32 -2.95
C VAL A 71 3.18 7.90 -1.80
N ALA A 72 3.56 8.26 -0.57
CA ALA A 72 2.88 7.80 0.63
C ALA A 72 1.85 8.82 1.16
N VAL A 73 0.60 8.71 0.69
CA VAL A 73 -0.54 9.51 1.19
C VAL A 73 -1.11 8.92 2.48
N CYS A 74 -1.21 7.59 2.55
CA CYS A 74 -1.69 6.89 3.73
C CYS A 74 -0.75 7.17 4.94
N PRO A 75 -1.26 7.68 6.08
CA PRO A 75 -0.43 7.93 7.26
C PRO A 75 0.28 6.68 7.79
N TYR A 76 -0.34 5.51 7.63
CA TYR A 76 0.26 4.24 8.01
C TYR A 76 1.49 3.93 7.16
N VAL A 77 1.35 3.98 5.84
CA VAL A 77 2.45 3.72 4.89
C VAL A 77 3.58 4.73 5.09
N LEU A 78 3.24 6.02 5.28
CA LEU A 78 4.21 7.06 5.59
C LEU A 78 5.02 6.73 6.86
N LYS A 79 4.33 6.35 7.94
CA LYS A 79 4.99 5.96 9.20
C LYS A 79 5.85 4.72 9.00
N TRP A 80 5.37 3.72 8.27
CA TRP A 80 6.11 2.50 7.98
C TRP A 80 7.41 2.79 7.23
N LEU A 81 7.35 3.59 6.18
CA LEU A 81 8.52 4.01 5.39
C LEU A 81 9.53 4.81 6.22
N GLN A 82 9.07 5.61 7.19
CA GLN A 82 9.94 6.37 8.08
C GLN A 82 10.63 5.52 9.16
N THR A 83 10.01 4.41 9.58
CA THR A 83 10.53 3.57 10.66
C THR A 83 11.36 2.39 10.18
N HIS A 84 11.27 2.02 8.91
CA HIS A 84 12.02 0.92 8.34
C HIS A 84 13.11 1.47 7.44
N ASP A 85 14.35 1.06 7.68
CA ASP A 85 15.45 1.30 6.74
C ASP A 85 15.22 0.40 5.53
N ASN A 86 14.67 0.97 4.47
CA ASN A 86 14.33 0.30 3.23
C ASN A 86 14.95 1.09 2.08
N ASP A 87 15.54 0.39 1.11
CA ASP A 87 16.13 0.98 -0.10
C ASP A 87 15.02 1.28 -1.14
N ILE A 88 13.91 1.85 -0.67
CA ILE A 88 12.75 2.18 -1.49
C ILE A 88 12.81 3.67 -1.80
N ASP A 89 12.77 4.01 -3.08
CA ASP A 89 12.60 5.40 -3.51
C ASP A 89 11.17 5.85 -3.23
N TRP A 90 11.00 6.77 -2.28
CA TRP A 90 9.71 7.30 -1.88
C TRP A 90 9.74 8.78 -1.52
N ARG A 91 8.59 9.43 -1.68
CA ARG A 91 8.37 10.81 -1.25
C ARG A 91 7.02 11.03 -0.57
N LYS A 92 6.92 12.15 0.14
CA LYS A 92 5.65 12.66 0.65
C LYS A 92 4.80 13.21 -0.50
N PRO A 93 3.45 13.18 -0.38
CA PRO A 93 2.58 13.78 -1.37
C PRO A 93 2.71 15.30 -1.37
N THR A 94 2.63 15.88 -2.56
CA THR A 94 2.43 17.30 -2.79
C THR A 94 0.93 17.62 -2.83
N PRO A 95 0.53 18.90 -2.71
CA PRO A 95 -0.86 19.28 -2.91
C PRO A 95 -1.43 18.85 -4.27
N ALA A 96 -0.60 18.84 -5.32
CA ALA A 96 -1.02 18.42 -6.66
C ALA A 96 -1.39 16.92 -6.70
N ASP A 97 -0.61 16.06 -6.03
CA ASP A 97 -0.90 14.63 -5.93
C ASP A 97 -2.25 14.38 -5.23
N LEU A 98 -2.54 15.15 -4.18
CA LEU A 98 -3.79 15.03 -3.42
C LEU A 98 -5.00 15.46 -4.26
N THR A 99 -4.87 16.56 -5.00
CA THR A 99 -5.93 17.01 -5.93
C THR A 99 -6.16 15.98 -7.03
N TRP A 100 -5.09 15.51 -7.67
CA TRP A 100 -5.19 14.48 -8.71
C TRP A 100 -5.83 13.20 -8.18
N LEU A 101 -5.43 12.75 -6.99
CA LEU A 101 -5.98 11.57 -6.35
C LEU A 101 -7.49 11.72 -6.10
N GLN A 102 -7.94 12.85 -5.58
CA GLN A 102 -9.37 13.11 -5.35
C GLN A 102 -10.20 13.03 -6.63
N ASP A 103 -9.66 13.52 -7.75
CA ASP A 103 -10.33 13.47 -9.05
C ASP A 103 -10.36 12.05 -9.65
N ASN A 104 -9.39 11.20 -9.31
CA ASN A 104 -9.22 9.83 -9.84
C ASN A 104 -9.73 8.72 -8.89
N LEU A 105 -10.41 9.10 -7.81
CA LEU A 105 -11.12 8.20 -6.90
C LEU A 105 -12.64 8.17 -7.16
N ARG A 106 -13.13 8.94 -8.14
CA ARG A 106 -14.54 9.02 -8.51
C ARG A 106 -14.99 7.94 -9.49
#